data_AF-A0A1F8CWV9-F1
#
_entry.id   AF-A0A1F8CWV9-F1
#
_cell.length_a   1.000
_cell.length_b   1.000
_cell.length_c   1.000
_cell.angle_alpha   90.00
_cell.angle_beta   90.00
_cell.angle_gamma   90.00
#
_symmetry.space_group_name_H-M   'P 1'
#
loop_
_entity.id
_entity.type
_entity.pdbx_description
1 polymer ?
#
loop_
_entity_poly.entity_id
_entity_poly.type
_entity_poly.pdbx_seq_one_letter_code
_entity_poly.pdbx_strand_id
1 'polypeptide(L)'
;MSNLSKKTLIHSAITAFALGLSYFIAKTPISEYSLQISGVIVALYMMVSFLIRKKFLNPTSRVVFDIFVFSFAVSLLLFTTGGFTSPIFFLTYFLLFGIALISAPATSIVAALVFAILFFLTPRADFWAEILQIVSLLAIAPISAMFGRQYIEILKNEQKIQVLKSVGQDFIEEIKSQEKEVNIWTDGDFRLKLVKIQKYLSELLKDPNLSTEKKGKINDLYEQIYELFLSGMKMKKEIGK
;
A
#
# COMPACT_ATOMS: atom_id res chain seq x y z
N MET A 1 -0.31 10.91 25.58
CA MET A 1 0.72 11.65 24.82
C MET A 1 1.48 10.65 23.97
N SER A 2 1.42 10.79 22.65
CA SER A 2 1.73 9.72 21.68
C SER A 2 3.23 9.41 21.60
N ASN A 3 3.58 8.13 21.60
CA ASN A 3 4.86 7.62 21.12
C ASN A 3 5.14 8.16 19.70
N LEU A 4 5.92 9.24 19.60
CA LEU A 4 6.44 9.68 18.31
C LEU A 4 7.46 8.65 17.84
N SER A 5 7.21 8.04 16.68
CA SER A 5 8.19 7.18 16.03
C SER A 5 9.50 7.94 15.79
N LYS A 6 10.65 7.29 16.00
CA LYS A 6 11.98 7.86 15.72
C LYS A 6 12.06 8.50 14.33
N LYS A 7 11.38 7.91 13.33
CA LYS A 7 11.29 8.45 11.97
C LYS A 7 10.59 9.81 11.91
N THR A 8 9.47 9.96 12.61
CA THR A 8 8.73 11.22 12.69
C THR A 8 9.57 12.31 13.35
N LEU A 9 10.31 11.98 14.41
CA LEU A 9 11.21 12.93 15.07
C LEU A 9 12.31 13.42 14.13
N ILE A 10 12.95 12.51 13.40
CA ILE A 10 13.99 12.87 12.42
C ILE A 10 13.41 13.77 11.33
N HIS A 11 12.25 13.41 10.77
CA HIS A 11 11.62 14.21 9.71
C HIS A 11 11.21 15.61 10.21
N SER A 12 10.68 15.71 11.43
CA SER A 12 10.36 16.98 12.08
C SER A 12 11.60 17.84 12.30
N ALA A 13 12.69 17.24 12.80
CA ALA A 13 13.95 17.95 13.03
C ALA A 13 14.56 18.47 11.73
N ILE A 14 14.55 17.66 10.67
CA ILE A 14 15.06 18.06 9.35
C ILE A 14 14.22 19.16 8.73
N THR A 15 12.89 19.09 8.89
CA THR A 15 11.98 20.15 8.44
C THR A 15 12.27 21.43 9.19
N ALA A 16 12.34 21.40 10.52
CA ALA A 16 12.65 22.56 11.33
C ALA A 16 14.01 23.18 10.97
N PHE A 17 15.01 22.33 10.74
CA PHE A 17 16.33 22.76 10.29
C PHE A 17 16.28 23.41 8.90
N ALA A 18 15.57 22.82 7.93
CA ALA A 18 15.41 23.39 6.59
C ALA A 18 14.75 24.78 6.62
N LEU A 19 13.66 24.91 7.38
CA LEU A 19 12.95 26.18 7.56
C LEU A 19 13.85 27.22 8.23
N GLY A 20 14.49 26.86 9.35
CA GLY A 20 15.40 27.75 10.07
C GLY A 20 16.61 28.18 9.25
N LEU A 21 17.22 27.25 8.49
CA LEU A 21 18.35 27.54 7.61
C LEU A 21 17.94 28.50 6.49
N SER A 22 16.78 28.28 5.86
CA SER A 22 16.29 29.17 4.81
C SER A 22 16.00 30.59 5.33
N TYR A 23 15.44 30.69 6.55
CA TYR A 23 15.21 31.96 7.22
C TYR A 23 16.51 32.70 7.50
N PHE A 24 17.50 31.99 8.05
CA PHE A 24 18.82 32.54 8.33
C PHE A 24 19.49 33.07 7.06
N ILE A 25 19.47 32.28 5.97
CA ILE A 25 20.02 32.69 4.67
C ILE A 25 19.30 33.96 4.17
N ALA A 26 17.97 34.00 4.24
CA ALA A 26 17.20 35.14 3.76
C ALA A 26 17.45 36.44 4.55
N LYS A 27 17.86 36.36 5.81
CA LYS A 27 18.21 37.53 6.66
C LYS A 27 19.66 37.97 6.56
N THR A 28 20.49 37.25 5.82
CA THR A 28 21.91 37.57 5.61
C THR A 28 22.16 38.09 4.19
N PRO A 29 23.32 38.72 3.91
CA PRO A 29 23.70 39.11 2.55
C PRO A 29 23.76 37.94 1.55
N ILE A 30 23.78 36.70 2.05
CA ILE A 30 23.71 35.47 1.25
C ILE A 30 22.41 35.41 0.43
N SER A 31 21.35 36.12 0.85
CA SER A 31 20.08 36.22 0.13
C SER A 31 20.20 36.76 -1.30
N GLU A 32 21.23 37.58 -1.59
CA GLU A 32 21.54 38.04 -2.96
C GLU A 32 21.87 36.88 -3.91
N TYR A 33 22.34 35.76 -3.36
CA TYR A 33 22.65 34.54 -4.09
C TYR A 33 21.50 33.52 -4.08
N SER A 34 20.28 33.94 -3.71
CA SER A 34 19.10 33.05 -3.61
C SER A 34 18.80 32.30 -4.90
N LEU A 35 19.01 32.93 -6.07
CA LEU A 35 18.85 32.29 -7.37
C LEU A 35 19.89 31.18 -7.57
N GLN A 36 21.15 31.45 -7.26
CA GLN A 36 22.26 30.51 -7.38
C GLN A 36 22.07 29.33 -6.42
N ILE A 37 21.66 29.60 -5.17
CA ILE A 37 21.33 28.57 -4.18
C ILE A 37 20.21 27.67 -4.67
N SER A 38 19.15 28.26 -5.23
CA SER A 38 18.03 27.51 -5.83
C SER A 38 18.50 26.62 -6.99
N GLY A 39 19.37 27.14 -7.86
CA GLY A 39 19.99 26.38 -8.95
C GLY A 39 20.82 25.18 -8.45
N VAL A 40 21.64 25.39 -7.41
CA VAL A 40 22.43 24.32 -6.79
C VAL A 40 21.52 23.24 -6.19
N ILE A 41 20.42 23.62 -5.55
CA ILE A 41 19.46 22.67 -4.98
C ILE A 41 18.79 21.83 -6.06
N VAL A 42 18.39 22.44 -7.18
CA VAL A 42 17.83 21.71 -8.32
C VAL A 42 18.85 20.73 -8.89
N ALA A 43 20.12 21.16 -9.05
CA ALA A 43 21.19 20.27 -9.51
C ALA A 43 21.44 19.11 -8.55
N LEU A 44 21.50 19.37 -7.24
CA LEU A 44 21.61 18.34 -6.21
C LEU A 44 20.41 17.38 -6.24
N TYR A 45 19.21 17.89 -6.45
CA TYR A 45 18.01 17.07 -6.57
C TYR A 45 18.07 16.12 -7.76
N MET A 46 18.50 16.61 -8.93
CA MET A 46 18.69 15.75 -10.10
C MET A 46 19.78 14.69 -9.85
N MET A 47 20.90 15.09 -9.25
CA MET A 47 22.01 14.19 -8.95
C MET A 47 21.59 13.07 -7.98
N VAL A 48 20.93 13.41 -6.87
CA VAL A 48 20.43 12.43 -5.89
C VAL A 48 19.38 11.51 -6.54
N SER A 49 18.46 12.07 -7.32
CA SER A 49 17.46 11.29 -8.07
C SER A 49 18.11 10.29 -9.02
N PHE A 50 19.18 10.68 -9.71
CA PHE A 50 19.96 9.82 -10.59
C PHE A 50 20.69 8.70 -9.82
N LEU A 51 21.34 9.03 -8.69
CA LEU A 51 22.05 8.06 -7.85
C LEU A 51 21.12 7.00 -7.24
N ILE A 52 19.92 7.41 -6.84
CA ILE A 52 18.89 6.48 -6.34
C ILE A 52 18.42 5.54 -7.46
N ARG A 53 18.19 6.05 -8.68
CA ARG A 53 17.83 5.21 -9.83
C ARG A 53 18.91 4.16 -10.13
N LYS A 54 20.18 4.51 -9.92
CA LYS A 54 21.33 3.60 -10.05
C LYS A 54 21.54 2.68 -8.84
N LYS A 55 20.63 2.68 -7.85
CA LYS A 55 20.69 1.90 -6.59
C LYS A 55 21.92 2.17 -5.71
N PHE A 56 22.63 3.28 -5.91
CA PHE A 56 23.73 3.66 -5.01
C PHE A 56 23.23 4.18 -3.66
N LEU A 57 21.98 4.64 -3.58
CA LEU A 57 21.36 5.20 -2.37
C LEU A 57 20.07 4.47 -2.02
N ASN A 58 19.79 4.37 -0.72
CA ASN A 58 18.58 3.74 -0.21
C ASN A 58 17.33 4.59 -0.50
N PRO A 59 16.17 3.96 -0.80
CA PRO A 59 14.92 4.66 -1.08
C PRO A 59 14.40 5.44 0.13
N THR A 60 14.75 5.05 1.36
CA THR A 60 14.40 5.81 2.57
C THR A 60 15.12 7.16 2.64
N SER A 61 16.37 7.23 2.15
CA SER A 61 17.13 8.47 2.08
C SER A 61 16.52 9.48 1.11
N ARG A 62 15.81 8.99 0.08
CA ARG A 62 15.07 9.84 -0.86
C ARG A 62 14.01 10.66 -0.15
N VAL A 63 13.20 10.03 0.69
CA VAL A 63 12.11 10.71 1.41
C VAL A 63 12.65 11.82 2.29
N VAL A 64 13.75 11.55 3.01
CA VAL A 64 14.42 12.54 3.87
C VAL A 64 14.93 13.73 3.06
N PHE A 65 15.57 13.45 1.92
CA PHE A 65 16.09 14.47 1.03
C PHE A 65 14.98 15.31 0.37
N ASP A 66 13.90 14.67 -0.08
CA ASP A 66 12.74 15.34 -0.66
C ASP A 66 12.12 16.31 0.36
N ILE A 67 11.92 15.89 1.61
CA ILE A 67 11.39 16.75 2.68
C ILE A 67 12.27 17.97 2.88
N PHE A 68 13.59 17.78 2.96
CA PHE A 68 14.55 18.86 3.12
C PHE A 68 14.48 19.83 1.95
N VAL A 69 14.58 19.33 0.71
CA VAL A 69 14.60 20.16 -0.49
C VAL A 69 13.30 20.95 -0.65
N PHE A 70 12.14 20.32 -0.52
CA PHE A 70 10.86 21.02 -0.66
C PHE A 70 10.66 22.07 0.43
N SER A 71 10.97 21.72 1.68
CA SER A 71 10.82 22.64 2.81
C SER A 71 11.78 23.82 2.70
N PHE A 72 13.05 23.55 2.39
CA PHE A 72 14.06 24.58 2.21
C PHE A 72 13.75 25.48 1.01
N ALA A 73 13.44 24.91 -0.16
CA ALA A 73 13.23 25.69 -1.38
C ALA A 73 12.01 26.61 -1.26
N VAL A 74 10.87 26.08 -0.81
CA VAL A 74 9.64 26.88 -0.62
C VAL A 74 9.86 27.99 0.41
N SER A 75 10.51 27.66 1.53
CA SER A 75 10.76 28.60 2.61
C SER A 75 11.81 29.67 2.23
N LEU A 76 12.86 29.29 1.49
CA LEU A 76 13.84 30.24 0.96
C LEU A 76 13.18 31.22 0.00
N LEU A 77 12.36 30.71 -0.93
CA LEU A 77 11.62 31.55 -1.87
C LEU A 77 10.75 32.54 -1.10
N LEU A 78 9.93 32.04 -0.18
CA LEU A 78 9.04 32.83 0.66
C LEU A 78 9.76 33.97 1.40
N PHE A 79 10.86 33.66 2.09
CA PHE A 79 11.56 34.66 2.90
C PHE A 79 12.36 35.67 2.05
N THR A 80 12.84 35.27 0.87
CA THR A 80 13.55 36.16 -0.05
C THR A 80 12.60 37.07 -0.84
N THR A 81 11.33 36.67 -1.02
CA THR A 81 10.31 37.46 -1.73
C THR A 81 9.36 38.23 -0.80
N GLY A 82 9.79 38.54 0.43
CA GLY A 82 9.06 39.44 1.34
C GLY A 82 8.27 38.77 2.48
N GLY A 83 8.36 37.45 2.66
CA GLY A 83 7.75 36.76 3.80
C GLY A 83 6.23 36.89 3.85
N PHE A 84 5.70 37.65 4.81
CA PHE A 84 4.25 37.84 5.00
C PHE A 84 3.57 38.61 3.86
N THR A 85 4.25 39.57 3.27
CA THR A 85 3.71 40.33 2.13
C THR A 85 3.94 39.61 0.80
N SER A 86 4.51 38.40 0.85
CA SER A 86 4.88 37.69 -0.34
C SER A 86 3.65 37.15 -1.09
N PRO A 87 3.52 37.40 -2.41
CA PRO A 87 2.42 36.86 -3.22
C PRO A 87 2.33 35.33 -3.20
N ILE A 88 3.41 34.66 -2.81
CA ILE A 88 3.54 33.21 -2.76
C ILE A 88 3.34 32.64 -1.35
N PHE A 89 2.89 33.42 -0.38
CA PHE A 89 2.68 32.94 1.01
C PHE A 89 1.82 31.68 1.06
N PHE A 90 0.82 31.58 0.18
CA PHE A 90 -0.06 30.41 0.07
C PHE A 90 0.69 29.09 -0.19
N LEU A 91 1.92 29.14 -0.71
CA LEU A 91 2.76 27.97 -0.95
C LEU A 91 3.16 27.27 0.35
N THR A 92 3.17 27.99 1.48
CA THR A 92 3.32 27.39 2.81
C THR A 92 2.20 26.41 3.12
N TYR A 93 0.96 26.71 2.71
CA TYR A 93 -0.17 25.81 2.90
C TYR A 93 0.05 24.51 2.14
N PHE A 94 0.41 24.60 0.85
CA PHE A 94 0.76 23.44 0.03
C PHE A 94 1.94 22.66 0.62
N LEU A 95 2.93 23.34 1.17
CA LEU A 95 4.06 22.70 1.84
C LEU A 95 3.59 21.91 3.07
N LEU A 96 2.68 22.45 3.89
CA LEU A 96 2.11 21.71 5.04
C LEU A 96 1.39 20.43 4.59
N PHE A 97 0.63 20.47 3.48
CA PHE A 97 0.02 19.27 2.90
C PHE A 97 1.07 18.30 2.37
N GLY A 98 2.04 18.78 1.60
CA GLY A 98 3.13 17.98 1.06
C GLY A 98 3.91 17.25 2.15
N ILE A 99 4.27 17.94 3.23
CA ILE A 99 4.93 17.35 4.41
C ILE A 99 4.03 16.30 5.07
N ALA A 100 2.74 16.57 5.27
CA ALA A 100 1.83 15.59 5.88
C ALA A 100 1.70 14.30 5.06
N LEU A 101 1.76 14.40 3.73
CA LEU A 101 1.66 13.28 2.79
C LEU A 101 2.99 12.51 2.65
N ILE A 102 4.13 13.22 2.57
CA ILE A 102 5.44 12.61 2.30
C ILE A 102 6.07 12.01 3.58
N SER A 103 5.90 12.66 4.73
CA SER A 103 6.48 12.18 5.99
C SER A 103 5.44 11.60 6.94
N ALA A 104 4.79 12.48 7.70
CA ALA A 104 3.87 12.11 8.74
C ALA A 104 2.95 13.30 9.08
N PRO A 105 1.71 13.04 9.49
CA PRO A 105 0.79 14.08 9.95
C PRO A 105 1.36 15.02 11.03
N ALA A 106 2.19 14.48 11.93
CA ALA A 106 2.77 15.28 13.01
C ALA A 106 3.85 16.25 12.53
N THR A 107 4.55 15.95 11.44
CA THR A 107 5.64 16.82 10.95
C THR A 107 5.09 18.10 10.33
N SER A 108 3.88 18.08 9.77
CA SER A 108 3.24 19.31 9.26
C SER A 108 2.83 20.24 10.39
N ILE A 109 2.35 19.70 11.51
CA ILE A 109 2.06 20.50 12.72
C ILE A 109 3.34 21.17 13.22
N VAL A 110 4.45 20.42 13.29
CA VAL A 110 5.75 20.99 13.67
C VAL A 110 6.19 22.06 12.67
N ALA A 111 6.05 21.83 11.37
CA ALA A 111 6.39 22.83 10.35
C ALA A 111 5.59 24.13 10.53
N ALA A 112 4.29 24.04 10.77
CA ALA A 112 3.44 25.21 11.00
C ALA A 112 3.85 25.98 12.26
N LEU A 113 4.19 25.27 13.36
CA LEU A 113 4.71 25.90 14.58
C LEU A 113 6.05 26.59 14.34
N VAL A 114 6.97 25.94 13.61
CA VAL A 114 8.27 26.52 13.27
C VAL A 114 8.08 27.77 12.42
N PHE A 115 7.24 27.72 11.39
CA PHE A 115 6.90 28.91 10.61
C PHE A 115 6.32 30.00 11.48
N ALA A 116 5.32 29.71 12.33
CA ALA A 116 4.74 30.69 13.24
C ALA A 116 5.79 31.37 14.13
N ILE A 117 6.75 30.60 14.65
CA ILE A 117 7.89 31.14 15.42
C ILE A 117 8.76 32.04 14.53
N LEU A 118 9.24 31.57 13.39
CA LEU A 118 10.11 32.35 12.49
C LEU A 118 9.45 33.65 12.01
N PHE A 119 8.14 33.59 11.76
CA PHE A 119 7.31 34.73 11.43
C PHE A 119 7.18 35.71 12.59
N PHE A 120 6.98 35.21 13.81
CA PHE A 120 6.98 36.05 15.00
C PHE A 120 8.32 36.77 15.25
N LEU A 121 9.45 36.15 14.89
CA LEU A 121 10.78 36.76 14.98
C LEU A 121 11.05 37.82 13.90
N THR A 122 10.21 37.91 12.87
CA THR A 122 10.41 38.85 11.77
C THR A 122 9.83 40.22 12.10
N PRO A 123 10.52 41.34 11.77
CA PRO A 123 9.97 42.68 11.97
C PRO A 123 8.64 42.86 11.25
N ARG A 124 7.66 43.42 11.95
CA ARG A 124 6.28 43.56 11.45
C ARG A 124 6.13 44.81 10.61
N ALA A 125 5.55 44.66 9.42
CA ALA A 125 5.12 45.75 8.56
C ALA A 125 3.63 46.07 8.79
N ASP A 126 2.78 45.05 8.95
CA ASP A 126 1.35 45.19 9.24
C ASP A 126 0.92 44.14 10.28
N PHE A 127 0.68 44.61 11.50
CA PHE A 127 0.34 43.76 12.64
C PHE A 127 -0.90 42.88 12.40
N TRP A 128 -1.94 43.42 11.77
CA TRP A 128 -3.21 42.69 11.63
C TRP A 128 -3.16 41.65 10.50
N ALA A 129 -2.59 42.04 9.36
CA ALA A 129 -2.42 41.13 8.23
C ALA A 129 -1.52 39.93 8.60
N GLU A 130 -0.43 40.18 9.32
CA GLU A 130 0.52 39.14 9.73
C GLU A 130 -0.09 38.17 10.75
N ILE A 131 -0.86 38.67 11.72
CA ILE A 131 -1.56 37.81 12.68
C ILE A 131 -2.56 36.91 11.96
N LEU A 132 -3.32 37.46 11.00
CA LEU A 132 -4.28 36.69 10.22
C LEU A 132 -3.59 35.54 9.47
N GLN A 133 -2.41 35.80 8.89
CA GLN A 133 -1.61 34.79 8.18
C GLN A 133 -1.01 33.73 9.10
N ILE A 134 -0.60 34.08 10.32
CA ILE A 134 -0.15 33.10 11.32
C ILE A 134 -1.33 32.21 11.74
N VAL A 135 -2.48 32.82 12.02
CA VAL A 135 -3.68 32.09 12.42
C VAL A 135 -4.15 31.17 11.30
N SER A 136 -4.17 31.63 10.04
CA SER A 136 -4.52 30.78 8.90
C SER A 136 -3.57 29.60 8.76
N LEU A 137 -2.26 29.81 8.92
CA LEU A 137 -1.26 28.75 8.86
C LEU A 137 -1.48 27.70 9.96
N LEU A 138 -1.72 28.14 11.20
CA LEU A 138 -2.01 27.24 12.32
C LEU A 138 -3.34 26.51 12.15
N ALA A 139 -4.34 27.13 11.53
CA ALA A 139 -5.63 26.50 11.24
C ALA A 139 -5.53 25.45 10.13
N ILE A 140 -4.67 25.67 9.14
CA ILE A 140 -4.45 24.72 8.03
C ILE A 140 -3.64 23.50 8.47
N ALA A 141 -2.72 23.65 9.43
CA ALA A 141 -1.88 22.57 9.94
C ALA A 141 -2.65 21.30 10.38
N PRO A 142 -3.70 21.37 11.22
CA PRO A 142 -4.47 20.19 11.61
C PRO A 142 -5.24 19.59 10.43
N ILE A 143 -5.71 20.42 9.49
CA ILE A 143 -6.38 19.95 8.26
C ILE A 143 -5.37 19.14 7.44
N SER A 144 -4.19 19.69 7.17
CA SER A 144 -3.10 18.98 6.46
C SER A 144 -2.76 17.66 7.16
N ALA A 145 -2.64 17.66 8.49
CA ALA A 145 -2.36 16.46 9.26
C ALA A 145 -3.48 15.41 9.12
N MET A 146 -4.75 15.82 9.13
CA MET A 146 -5.89 14.93 8.91
C MET A 146 -5.84 14.29 7.52
N PHE A 147 -5.57 15.07 6.46
CA PHE A 147 -5.40 14.55 5.11
C PHE A 147 -4.25 13.54 5.02
N GLY A 148 -3.12 13.82 5.67
CA GLY A 148 -2.00 12.88 5.75
C GLY A 148 -2.39 11.55 6.42
N ARG A 149 -3.24 11.58 7.46
CA ARG A 149 -3.75 10.36 8.12
C ARG A 149 -4.64 9.55 7.19
N GLN A 150 -5.59 10.21 6.53
CA GLN A 150 -6.50 9.56 5.58
C GLN A 150 -5.74 8.92 4.43
N TYR A 151 -4.73 9.61 3.89
CA TYR A 151 -3.88 9.07 2.84
C TYR A 151 -3.14 7.80 3.28
N ILE A 152 -2.57 7.78 4.49
CA ILE A 152 -1.91 6.59 5.05
C ILE A 152 -2.90 5.43 5.23
N GLU A 153 -4.14 5.72 5.62
CA GLU A 153 -5.19 4.71 5.78
C GLU A 153 -5.59 4.09 4.44
N ILE A 154 -5.73 4.90 3.38
CA ILE A 154 -5.98 4.42 2.02
C ILE A 154 -4.88 3.47 1.57
N LEU A 155 -3.60 3.84 1.75
CA LEU A 155 -2.47 2.99 1.36
C LEU A 155 -2.46 1.63 2.08
N LYS A 156 -2.83 1.60 3.37
CA LYS A 156 -2.94 0.35 4.14
C LYS A 156 -4.09 -0.52 3.62
N ASN A 157 -5.22 0.09 3.27
CA ASN A 157 -6.36 -0.61 2.74
C ASN A 157 -6.06 -1.21 1.37
N GLU A 158 -5.35 -0.49 0.49
CA GLU A 158 -4.90 -1.03 -0.80
C GLU A 158 -3.97 -2.25 -0.64
N GLN A 159 -2.99 -2.17 0.26
CA GLN A 159 -2.12 -3.32 0.56
C GLN A 159 -2.90 -4.52 1.06
N LYS A 160 -3.86 -4.30 1.98
CA LYS A 160 -4.73 -5.37 2.48
C LYS A 160 -5.56 -6.00 1.36
N ILE A 161 -6.12 -5.18 0.45
CA ILE A 161 -6.86 -5.65 -0.72
C ILE A 161 -5.97 -6.51 -1.62
N GLN A 162 -4.72 -6.10 -1.84
CA GLN A 162 -3.78 -6.86 -2.66
C GLN A 162 -3.45 -8.24 -2.05
N VAL A 163 -3.21 -8.31 -0.75
CA VAL A 163 -2.97 -9.57 -0.03
C VAL A 163 -4.21 -10.47 -0.05
N LEU A 164 -5.40 -9.92 0.17
CA LEU A 164 -6.64 -10.70 0.08
C LEU A 164 -6.85 -11.25 -1.33
N LYS A 165 -6.51 -10.49 -2.36
CA LYS A 165 -6.60 -10.93 -3.76
C LYS A 165 -5.63 -12.08 -4.06
N SER A 166 -4.39 -12.03 -3.57
CA SER A 166 -3.43 -13.13 -3.77
C SER A 166 -3.89 -14.40 -3.05
N VAL A 167 -4.33 -14.29 -1.79
CA VAL A 167 -4.88 -15.44 -1.04
C VAL A 167 -6.10 -16.02 -1.75
N GLY A 168 -6.99 -15.19 -2.28
CA GLY A 168 -8.13 -15.65 -3.07
C GLY A 168 -7.72 -16.40 -4.34
N GLN A 169 -6.62 -16.01 -4.99
CA GLN A 169 -6.09 -16.72 -6.15
C GLN A 169 -5.52 -18.10 -5.76
N ASP A 170 -4.76 -18.17 -4.66
CA ASP A 170 -4.21 -19.43 -4.16
C ASP A 170 -5.32 -20.44 -3.83
N PHE A 171 -6.40 -19.99 -3.18
CA PHE A 171 -7.58 -20.82 -2.91
C PHE A 171 -8.26 -21.31 -4.20
N ILE A 172 -8.37 -20.47 -5.23
CA ILE A 172 -8.95 -20.87 -6.52
C ILE A 172 -8.07 -21.93 -7.21
N GLU A 173 -6.75 -21.80 -7.13
CA GLU A 173 -5.82 -22.80 -7.69
C GLU A 173 -5.91 -24.13 -6.93
N GLU A 174 -6.01 -24.09 -5.60
CA GLU A 174 -6.18 -25.29 -4.78
C GLU A 174 -7.50 -26.02 -5.11
N ILE A 175 -8.61 -25.30 -5.19
CA ILE A 175 -9.92 -25.87 -5.57
C ILE A 175 -9.82 -26.52 -6.96
N LYS A 176 -9.23 -25.85 -7.95
CA LYS A 176 -9.03 -26.42 -9.29
C LYS A 176 -8.17 -27.68 -9.27
N SER A 177 -7.14 -27.72 -8.43
CA SER A 177 -6.29 -28.90 -8.27
C SER A 177 -7.07 -30.08 -7.69
N GLN A 178 -7.85 -29.84 -6.62
CA GLN A 178 -8.70 -30.85 -6.00
C GLN A 178 -9.78 -31.35 -6.97
N GLU A 179 -10.42 -30.45 -7.71
CA GLU A 179 -11.41 -30.78 -8.75
C GLU A 179 -10.78 -31.72 -9.80
N LYS A 180 -9.56 -31.40 -10.25
CA LYS A 180 -8.82 -32.22 -11.22
C LYS A 180 -8.47 -33.59 -10.65
N GLU A 181 -8.02 -33.67 -9.41
CA GLU A 181 -7.70 -34.94 -8.74
C GLU A 181 -8.93 -35.84 -8.63
N VAL A 182 -10.07 -35.29 -8.17
CA VAL A 182 -11.32 -36.05 -8.07
C VAL A 182 -11.81 -36.49 -9.45
N ASN A 183 -11.69 -35.64 -10.47
CA ASN A 183 -12.02 -36.00 -11.85
C ASN A 183 -11.15 -37.16 -12.37
N ILE A 184 -9.83 -37.11 -12.16
CA ILE A 184 -8.89 -38.18 -12.57
C ILE A 184 -9.23 -39.49 -11.85
N TRP A 185 -9.44 -39.44 -10.53
CA TRP A 185 -9.76 -40.62 -9.74
C TRP A 185 -11.09 -41.26 -10.16
N THR A 186 -12.11 -40.43 -10.42
CA THR A 186 -13.45 -40.89 -10.81
C THR A 186 -13.44 -41.54 -12.21
N ASP A 187 -12.75 -40.93 -13.17
CA ASP A 187 -12.68 -41.45 -14.56
C ASP A 187 -11.76 -42.66 -14.71
N GLY A 188 -10.67 -42.70 -13.93
CA GLY A 188 -9.70 -43.78 -13.96
C GLY A 188 -10.06 -44.90 -12.99
N ASP A 189 -9.57 -44.76 -11.78
CA ASP A 189 -9.49 -45.84 -10.79
C ASP A 189 -10.87 -46.38 -10.37
N PHE A 190 -11.80 -45.47 -10.08
CA PHE A 190 -13.15 -45.83 -9.66
C PHE A 190 -13.91 -46.58 -10.76
N ARG A 191 -14.01 -45.98 -11.94
CA ARG A 191 -14.70 -46.60 -13.09
C ARG A 191 -14.09 -47.94 -13.49
N LEU A 192 -12.76 -48.02 -13.57
CA LEU A 192 -12.07 -49.26 -13.95
C LEU A 192 -12.31 -50.38 -12.93
N LYS A 193 -12.30 -50.07 -11.62
CA LYS A 193 -12.55 -51.06 -10.57
C LYS A 193 -13.99 -51.57 -10.64
N LEU A 194 -15.00 -50.70 -10.81
CA LEU A 194 -16.39 -51.13 -10.91
C LEU A 194 -16.66 -52.00 -12.14
N VAL A 195 -16.08 -51.65 -13.31
CA VAL A 195 -16.20 -52.46 -14.53
C VAL A 195 -15.57 -53.85 -14.33
N LYS A 196 -14.40 -53.93 -13.67
CA LYS A 196 -13.76 -55.22 -13.34
C LYS A 196 -14.66 -56.07 -12.43
N ILE A 197 -15.25 -55.48 -11.40
CA ILE A 197 -16.13 -56.23 -10.48
C ILE A 197 -17.39 -56.70 -11.21
N GLN A 198 -18.03 -55.85 -12.04
CA GLN A 198 -19.18 -56.26 -12.86
C GLN A 198 -18.83 -57.45 -13.78
N LYS A 199 -17.64 -57.42 -14.41
CA LYS A 199 -17.18 -58.52 -15.24
C LYS A 199 -17.05 -59.83 -14.45
N TYR A 200 -16.43 -59.79 -13.26
CA TYR A 200 -16.32 -60.97 -12.40
C TYR A 200 -17.68 -61.50 -11.93
N LEU A 201 -18.60 -60.62 -11.56
CA LEU A 201 -19.96 -61.03 -11.18
C LEU A 201 -20.72 -61.66 -12.35
N SER A 202 -20.57 -61.10 -13.57
CA SER A 202 -21.16 -61.68 -14.77
C SER A 202 -20.59 -63.06 -15.11
N GLU A 203 -19.29 -63.26 -14.92
CA GLU A 203 -18.64 -64.57 -15.09
C GLU A 203 -19.15 -65.58 -14.05
N LEU A 204 -19.30 -65.19 -12.79
CA LEU A 204 -19.87 -66.04 -11.73
C LEU A 204 -21.34 -66.41 -11.98
N LEU A 205 -22.14 -65.51 -12.54
CA LEU A 205 -23.54 -65.79 -12.89
C LEU A 205 -23.68 -66.86 -13.99
N LYS A 206 -22.66 -67.01 -14.85
CA LYS A 206 -22.62 -67.99 -15.94
C LYS A 206 -22.21 -69.38 -15.48
N ASP A 207 -21.75 -69.55 -14.24
CA ASP A 207 -21.37 -70.87 -13.70
C ASP A 207 -22.61 -71.79 -13.58
N PRO A 208 -22.62 -72.95 -14.26
CA PRO A 208 -23.71 -73.90 -14.19
C PRO A 208 -23.84 -74.61 -12.83
N ASN A 209 -22.79 -74.64 -12.01
CA ASN A 209 -22.78 -75.33 -10.71
C ASN A 209 -23.27 -74.44 -9.54
N LEU A 210 -23.68 -73.20 -9.82
CA LEU A 210 -24.09 -72.25 -8.79
C LEU A 210 -25.57 -72.43 -8.39
N SER A 211 -25.86 -72.49 -7.09
CA SER A 211 -27.23 -72.60 -6.59
C SER A 211 -28.07 -71.34 -6.89
N THR A 212 -29.38 -71.52 -7.03
CA THR A 212 -30.33 -70.44 -7.37
C THR A 212 -30.32 -69.30 -6.36
N GLU A 213 -30.17 -69.61 -5.06
CA GLU A 213 -30.06 -68.60 -3.99
C GLU A 213 -28.77 -67.76 -4.11
N LYS A 214 -27.64 -68.38 -4.47
CA LYS A 214 -26.36 -67.67 -4.68
C LYS A 214 -26.40 -66.80 -5.94
N LYS A 215 -27.06 -67.26 -7.01
CA LYS A 215 -27.30 -66.45 -8.21
C LYS A 215 -28.12 -65.19 -7.90
N GLY A 216 -29.14 -65.31 -7.05
CA GLY A 216 -29.93 -64.16 -6.58
C GLY A 216 -29.08 -63.10 -5.86
N LYS A 217 -28.24 -63.52 -4.90
CA LYS A 217 -27.34 -62.60 -4.16
C LYS A 217 -26.29 -61.93 -5.05
N ILE A 218 -25.78 -62.64 -6.05
CA ILE A 218 -24.81 -62.06 -7.01
C ILE A 218 -25.49 -61.03 -7.92
N ASN A 219 -26.74 -61.26 -8.31
CA ASN A 219 -27.50 -60.31 -9.12
C ASN A 219 -27.80 -59.02 -8.35
N ASP A 220 -28.16 -59.12 -7.07
CA ASP A 220 -28.34 -57.97 -6.18
C ASP A 220 -27.03 -57.16 -6.04
N LEU A 221 -25.88 -57.84 -5.87
CA LEU A 221 -24.58 -57.17 -5.83
C LEU A 221 -24.23 -56.47 -7.17
N TYR A 222 -24.64 -57.06 -8.29
CA TYR A 222 -24.44 -56.48 -9.62
C TYR A 222 -25.23 -55.18 -9.79
N GLU A 223 -26.49 -55.15 -9.33
CA GLU A 223 -27.33 -53.93 -9.32
C GLU A 223 -26.73 -52.85 -8.40
N GLN A 224 -26.32 -53.19 -7.18
CA GLN A 224 -25.70 -52.24 -6.25
C GLN A 224 -24.42 -51.60 -6.83
N ILE A 225 -23.60 -52.36 -7.55
CA ILE A 225 -22.40 -51.83 -8.22
C ILE A 225 -22.77 -50.89 -9.37
N TYR A 226 -23.84 -51.19 -10.10
CA TYR A 226 -24.33 -50.32 -11.16
C TYR A 226 -24.89 -49.00 -10.59
N GLU A 227 -25.63 -49.05 -9.49
CA GLU A 227 -26.08 -47.85 -8.78
C GLU A 227 -24.91 -47.02 -8.25
N LEU A 228 -23.88 -47.67 -7.69
CA LEU A 228 -22.66 -47.00 -7.23
C LEU A 228 -21.93 -46.31 -8.39
N PHE A 229 -21.87 -46.93 -9.57
CA PHE A 229 -21.32 -46.32 -10.78
C PHE A 229 -22.10 -45.05 -11.19
N LEU A 230 -23.44 -45.13 -11.22
CA LEU A 230 -24.30 -43.97 -11.53
C LEU A 230 -24.12 -42.84 -10.52
N SER A 231 -23.98 -43.18 -9.23
CA SER A 231 -23.72 -42.23 -8.15
C SER A 231 -22.39 -41.48 -8.34
N GLY A 232 -21.31 -42.20 -8.66
CA GLY A 232 -20.01 -41.57 -8.95
C GLY A 232 -20.03 -40.66 -10.19
N MET A 233 -20.77 -41.05 -11.23
CA MET A 233 -20.98 -40.20 -12.42
C MET A 233 -21.78 -38.93 -12.12
N LYS A 234 -22.73 -39.01 -11.17
CA LYS A 234 -23.48 -37.84 -10.70
C LYS A 234 -22.58 -36.90 -9.89
N MET A 235 -21.76 -37.43 -8.98
CA MET A 235 -20.80 -36.66 -8.19
C MET A 235 -19.82 -35.87 -9.09
N LYS A 236 -19.30 -36.50 -10.14
CA LYS A 236 -18.47 -35.82 -11.15
C LYS A 236 -19.16 -34.59 -11.76
N LYS A 237 -20.44 -34.73 -12.11
CA LYS A 237 -21.24 -33.66 -12.72
C LYS A 237 -21.53 -32.51 -11.75
N GLU A 238 -21.59 -32.78 -10.45
CA GLU A 238 -21.77 -31.76 -9.41
C GLU A 238 -20.48 -31.03 -9.07
N ILE A 239 -19.33 -31.69 -9.18
CA ILE A 239 -18.00 -31.09 -8.92
C ILE A 239 -17.53 -30.19 -10.06
N GLY A 240 -17.93 -30.46 -11.31
CA GLY A 240 -17.59 -29.65 -12.48
C GLY A 240 -18.55 -28.49 -12.79
N LYS A 241 -19.44 -28.12 -11.87
CA LYS A 241 -20.37 -26.96 -11.98
C LYS A 241 -19.87 -25.80 -11.13
#